data_AF-A0A7X8FGM3-F1
#
_entry.id   AF-A0A7X8FGM3-F1
#
_cell.length_a   1.000
_cell.length_b   1.000
_cell.length_c   1.000
_cell.angle_alpha   90.00
_cell.angle_beta   90.00
_cell.angle_gamma   90.00
#
_symmetry.space_group_name_H-M   'P 1'
#
loop_
_entity.id
_entity.type
_entity.pdbx_description
1 polymer ?
#
loop_
_entity_poly.entity_id
_entity_poly.type
_entity_poly.pdbx_seq_one_letter_code
_entity_poly.pdbx_strand_id
1 'polypeptide(L)'
;MKLFRLSWTVIILAFSFIYAQQDDYKDTIWVKVTFYDFHSDGSNPEFECDHDGGLLRTGMVAPTLDADMKPVLGPNPFINYFIKYWYRDWKNGGGQGDFDRPVYNRNDYVRTTTVNHDTSFKNIVIDSFLVFNHRGNGVYEYVNNSFFPLDNQGFGNENLSHNYSFTMELHREFIKTDGLTFSFTGDDDVWVFIDGRL
;
A
#
# COMPACT_ATOMS: atom_id res chain seq x y z
N MET A 1 40.09 26.91 53.64
CA MET A 1 38.64 26.57 53.69
C MET A 1 38.08 26.96 52.33
N LYS A 2 37.54 26.12 51.44
CA LYS A 2 37.06 24.73 51.41
C LYS A 2 37.30 24.15 50.00
N LEU A 3 37.28 22.83 49.90
CA LEU A 3 37.64 21.98 48.76
C LEU A 3 36.76 22.17 47.50
N PHE A 4 37.36 21.88 46.34
CA PHE A 4 36.68 21.44 45.11
C PHE A 4 36.17 19.99 45.24
N ARG A 5 35.01 19.70 44.65
CA ARG A 5 34.58 18.34 44.27
C ARG A 5 33.92 18.33 42.89
N LEU A 6 34.24 17.27 42.16
CA LEU A 6 33.72 16.84 40.87
C LEU A 6 32.26 16.35 40.96
N SER A 7 31.57 16.36 39.81
CA SER A 7 30.79 15.25 39.20
C SER A 7 29.26 15.38 38.99
N TRP A 8 28.89 14.79 37.84
CA TRP A 8 27.60 14.23 37.36
C TRP A 8 26.60 15.11 36.59
N THR A 9 26.47 14.74 35.31
CA THR A 9 25.27 14.59 34.47
C THR A 9 23.94 14.88 35.16
N VAL A 10 23.17 15.82 34.62
CA VAL A 10 21.74 15.94 34.92
C VAL A 10 20.99 14.97 34.00
N ILE A 11 20.64 13.82 34.56
CA ILE A 11 19.56 12.97 34.08
C ILE A 11 18.27 13.53 34.71
N ILE A 12 17.31 13.94 33.89
CA ILE A 12 15.94 14.17 34.38
C ILE A 12 15.24 12.81 34.38
N LEU A 13 15.16 12.20 35.56
CA LEU A 13 14.22 11.12 35.86
C LEU A 13 12.98 11.75 36.48
N ALA A 14 11.93 11.92 35.68
CA ALA A 14 10.59 12.10 36.20
C ALA A 14 9.93 10.72 36.28
N PHE A 15 10.01 10.08 37.45
CA PHE A 15 9.18 8.92 37.76
C PHE A 15 7.81 9.41 38.22
N SER A 16 6.85 9.47 37.32
CA SER A 16 5.45 9.27 37.69
C SER A 16 5.20 7.77 37.71
N PHE A 17 5.15 7.16 38.89
CA PHE A 17 4.51 5.86 39.05
C PHE A 17 3.01 6.05 38.85
N ILE A 18 2.61 6.01 37.59
CA ILE A 18 1.30 5.51 37.20
C ILE A 18 1.61 4.12 36.65
N TYR A 19 1.38 3.08 37.46
CA TYR A 19 1.09 1.76 36.91
C TYR A 19 -0.26 1.86 36.18
N ALA A 20 -0.28 2.53 35.03
CA ALA A 20 -1.21 2.23 33.98
C ALA A 20 -0.50 1.13 33.20
N GLN A 21 -1.18 0.00 33.04
CA GLN A 21 -0.74 -1.21 32.36
C GLN A 21 0.41 -0.92 31.39
N GLN A 22 1.56 -1.56 31.58
CA GLN A 22 2.28 -2.00 30.39
C GLN A 22 1.24 -2.83 29.65
N ASP A 23 0.57 -2.22 28.68
CA ASP A 23 -0.33 -2.94 27.80
C ASP A 23 0.46 -4.16 27.37
N ASP A 24 -0.14 -5.34 27.56
CA ASP A 24 0.44 -6.61 27.15
C ASP A 24 0.45 -6.64 25.62
N TYR A 25 1.33 -5.82 25.04
CA TYR A 25 1.52 -5.69 23.62
C TYR A 25 2.04 -7.05 23.16
N LYS A 26 1.26 -7.72 22.33
CA LYS A 26 1.67 -8.97 21.73
C LYS A 26 2.96 -8.74 20.93
N ASP A 27 3.88 -9.70 21.00
CA ASP A 27 5.10 -9.69 20.19
C ASP A 27 4.80 -9.53 18.70
N THR A 28 3.67 -10.08 18.25
CA THR A 28 3.19 -9.95 16.88
C THR A 28 1.71 -9.63 16.81
N ILE A 29 1.34 -8.90 15.76
CA ILE A 29 -0.05 -8.74 15.32
C ILE A 29 -0.18 -9.19 13.88
N TRP A 30 -1.30 -9.84 13.59
CA TRP A 30 -1.67 -10.31 12.26
C TRP A 30 -2.62 -9.27 11.69
N VAL A 31 -2.18 -8.59 10.64
CA VAL A 31 -2.96 -7.53 9.99
C VAL A 31 -3.51 -8.11 8.70
N LYS A 32 -4.84 -8.13 8.58
CA LYS A 32 -5.50 -8.59 7.36
C LYS A 32 -5.12 -7.67 6.21
N VAL A 33 -4.83 -8.28 5.07
CA VAL A 33 -4.64 -7.61 3.78
C VAL A 33 -5.48 -8.31 2.73
N THR A 34 -5.86 -7.56 1.70
CA THR A 34 -6.53 -8.10 0.52
C THR A 34 -5.68 -7.78 -0.69
N PHE A 35 -5.34 -8.82 -1.45
CA PHE A 35 -4.62 -8.72 -2.70
C PHE A 35 -5.59 -8.84 -3.88
N TYR A 36 -5.31 -8.12 -4.95
CA TYR A 36 -5.95 -8.28 -6.25
C TYR A 36 -4.86 -8.70 -7.23
N ASP A 37 -4.88 -9.97 -7.62
CA ASP A 37 -3.89 -10.58 -8.49
C ASP A 37 -4.33 -10.47 -9.95
N PHE A 38 -3.56 -9.77 -10.78
CA PHE A 38 -3.85 -9.49 -12.18
C PHE A 38 -2.94 -10.30 -13.11
N HIS A 39 -3.35 -10.42 -14.37
CA HIS A 39 -2.47 -10.95 -15.40
C HIS A 39 -1.37 -9.94 -15.79
N SER A 40 -0.12 -10.43 -15.85
CA SER A 40 1.08 -9.85 -16.45
C SER A 40 1.22 -10.19 -17.95
N ASP A 41 0.23 -10.82 -18.56
CA ASP A 41 0.26 -11.26 -19.98
C ASP A 41 -0.05 -10.14 -21.00
N GLY A 42 -0.14 -8.90 -20.53
CA GLY A 42 -0.52 -7.73 -21.32
C GLY A 42 -2.03 -7.46 -21.38
N SER A 43 -2.88 -8.35 -20.83
CA SER A 43 -4.31 -8.06 -20.70
C SER A 43 -4.58 -6.96 -19.66
N ASN A 44 -3.75 -6.79 -18.64
CA ASN A 44 -3.74 -5.58 -17.80
C ASN A 44 -2.86 -4.48 -18.44
N PRO A 45 -3.42 -3.33 -18.87
CA PRO A 45 -2.69 -2.30 -19.59
C PRO A 45 -1.87 -1.35 -18.72
N GLU A 46 -1.96 -1.42 -17.39
CA GLU A 46 -1.34 -0.44 -16.47
C GLU A 46 -0.30 -1.07 -15.53
N PHE A 47 0.00 -2.36 -15.69
CA PHE A 47 0.97 -3.09 -14.89
C PHE A 47 2.13 -3.52 -15.79
N GLU A 48 3.35 -3.53 -15.24
CA GLU A 48 4.58 -3.83 -15.98
C GLU A 48 4.77 -2.96 -17.24
N CYS A 49 4.23 -1.73 -17.24
CA CYS A 49 4.40 -0.81 -18.35
C CYS A 49 5.75 -0.09 -18.28
N ASP A 50 6.38 0.17 -19.43
CA ASP A 50 7.62 0.96 -19.49
C ASP A 50 7.40 2.37 -18.93
N HIS A 51 8.01 2.69 -17.79
CA HIS A 51 8.01 4.03 -17.21
C HIS A 51 9.42 4.58 -17.02
N ASP A 52 9.58 5.89 -17.25
CA ASP A 52 10.77 6.62 -16.85
C ASP A 52 10.77 6.78 -15.32
N GLY A 53 11.38 5.83 -14.61
CA GLY A 53 11.53 5.86 -13.15
C GLY A 53 12.33 7.07 -12.64
N GLY A 54 12.38 7.23 -11.30
CA GLY A 54 13.28 8.19 -10.65
C GLY A 54 12.75 9.61 -10.44
N LEU A 55 11.48 9.89 -10.76
CA LEU A 55 10.82 11.15 -10.42
C LEU A 55 9.60 10.89 -9.55
N LEU A 56 9.52 11.60 -8.42
CA LEU A 56 8.30 11.64 -7.60
C LEU A 56 7.14 12.16 -8.45
N ARG A 57 6.11 11.32 -8.62
CA ARG A 57 4.86 11.69 -9.28
C ARG A 57 3.83 12.05 -8.22
N THR A 58 3.12 13.16 -8.42
CA THR A 58 2.06 13.61 -7.50
C THR A 58 0.75 13.78 -8.26
N GLY A 59 -0.36 13.48 -7.57
CA GLY A 59 -1.70 13.59 -8.15
C GLY A 59 -2.12 12.42 -9.05
N MET A 60 -1.43 11.27 -8.98
CA MET A 60 -1.87 10.03 -9.65
C MET A 60 -3.19 9.52 -9.08
N VAL A 61 -3.37 9.69 -7.77
CA VAL A 61 -4.57 9.36 -7.01
C VAL A 61 -5.16 10.65 -6.43
N ALA A 62 -6.49 10.73 -6.37
CA ALA A 62 -7.17 11.87 -5.78
C ALA A 62 -6.95 11.94 -4.26
N PRO A 63 -7.14 13.12 -3.65
CA PRO A 63 -6.85 13.32 -2.22
C PRO A 63 -7.84 12.64 -1.28
N THR A 64 -8.92 12.04 -1.80
CA THR A 64 -9.97 11.37 -1.02
C THR A 64 -10.37 10.07 -1.67
N LEU A 65 -10.85 9.12 -0.86
CA LEU A 65 -11.38 7.84 -1.30
C LEU A 65 -12.85 7.97 -1.76
N ASP A 66 -13.34 6.97 -2.50
CA ASP A 66 -14.77 6.83 -2.78
C ASP A 66 -15.57 6.25 -1.59
N ALA A 67 -16.86 6.00 -1.81
CA ALA A 67 -17.78 5.49 -0.79
C ALA A 67 -17.43 4.08 -0.30
N ASP A 68 -16.68 3.29 -1.07
CA ASP A 68 -16.21 1.96 -0.68
C ASP A 68 -14.78 1.99 -0.12
N MET A 69 -14.29 3.20 0.19
CA MET A 69 -12.93 3.48 0.66
C MET A 69 -11.85 3.04 -0.34
N LYS A 70 -12.11 3.15 -1.65
CA LYS A 70 -11.13 2.84 -2.70
C LYS A 70 -10.47 4.09 -3.28
N PRO A 71 -9.20 4.01 -3.71
CA PRO A 71 -8.52 5.05 -4.45
C PRO A 71 -9.30 5.46 -5.71
N VAL A 72 -9.37 6.77 -5.95
CA VAL A 72 -10.01 7.33 -7.16
C VAL A 72 -8.99 8.09 -7.99
N LEU A 73 -9.30 8.21 -9.28
CA LEU A 73 -8.44 8.84 -10.27
C LEU A 73 -8.03 10.26 -9.85
N GLY A 74 -6.73 10.52 -9.80
CA GLY A 74 -6.20 11.85 -9.48
C GLY A 74 -6.17 12.81 -10.67
N PRO A 75 -5.83 14.09 -10.44
CA PRO A 75 -5.77 15.10 -11.51
C PRO A 75 -4.61 14.89 -12.50
N ASN A 76 -3.57 14.12 -12.12
CA ASN A 76 -2.41 13.81 -12.96
C ASN A 76 -2.15 12.29 -12.92
N PRO A 77 -3.00 11.45 -13.56
CA PRO A 77 -3.02 10.01 -13.37
C PRO A 77 -1.76 9.27 -13.78
N PHE A 78 -0.99 9.83 -14.71
CA PHE A 78 0.12 9.13 -15.36
C PHE A 78 -0.37 7.81 -16.00
N ILE A 79 0.00 6.65 -15.46
CA ILE A 79 -0.41 5.32 -15.92
C ILE A 79 -1.63 4.75 -15.16
N ASN A 80 -2.32 5.54 -14.34
CA ASN A 80 -3.38 5.07 -13.44
C ASN A 80 -4.80 5.44 -13.93
N TYR A 81 -5.03 5.62 -15.24
CA TYR A 81 -6.34 6.09 -15.74
C TYR A 81 -7.51 5.18 -15.34
N PHE A 82 -7.26 3.88 -15.15
CA PHE A 82 -8.25 2.89 -14.78
C PHE A 82 -8.10 2.38 -13.33
N ILE A 83 -7.49 3.19 -12.44
CA ILE A 83 -7.37 2.89 -11.00
C ILE A 83 -8.71 2.53 -10.32
N LYS A 84 -9.84 2.95 -10.91
CA LYS A 84 -11.19 2.52 -10.53
C LYS A 84 -11.34 1.00 -10.38
N TYR A 85 -10.49 0.20 -11.03
CA TYR A 85 -10.53 -1.27 -11.00
C TYR A 85 -9.41 -1.94 -10.19
N TRP A 86 -8.39 -1.20 -9.76
CA TRP A 86 -7.20 -1.78 -9.13
C TRP A 86 -7.48 -2.43 -7.78
N TYR A 87 -8.48 -1.96 -7.05
CA TYR A 87 -8.80 -2.42 -5.69
C TYR A 87 -10.24 -2.96 -5.60
N ARG A 88 -10.69 -3.63 -6.66
CA ARG A 88 -12.05 -4.18 -6.75
C ARG A 88 -12.03 -5.55 -7.40
N ASP A 89 -12.86 -6.45 -6.88
CA ASP A 89 -13.10 -7.75 -7.51
C ASP A 89 -13.61 -7.50 -8.92
N TRP A 90 -12.96 -8.11 -9.92
CA TRP A 90 -13.35 -8.00 -11.32
C TRP A 90 -14.87 -8.18 -11.52
N LYS A 91 -15.49 -9.12 -10.81
CA LYS A 91 -16.93 -9.42 -10.91
C LYS A 91 -17.84 -8.53 -10.07
N ASN A 92 -17.30 -7.77 -9.12
CA ASN A 92 -18.07 -6.99 -8.17
C ASN A 92 -17.50 -5.57 -8.01
N GLY A 93 -17.97 -4.67 -8.86
CA GLY A 93 -17.50 -3.28 -8.93
C GLY A 93 -16.20 -3.10 -9.72
N GLY A 94 -15.58 -4.19 -10.18
CA GLY A 94 -14.43 -4.19 -11.08
C GLY A 94 -14.79 -4.08 -12.56
N GLY A 95 -13.88 -4.55 -13.42
CA GLY A 95 -13.95 -4.38 -14.88
C GLY A 95 -14.86 -5.35 -15.64
N GLN A 96 -15.57 -6.29 -14.99
CA GLN A 96 -16.39 -7.25 -15.72
C GLN A 96 -17.49 -6.54 -16.53
N GLY A 97 -17.55 -6.86 -17.82
CA GLY A 97 -18.46 -6.21 -18.77
C GLY A 97 -18.05 -4.81 -19.24
N ASP A 98 -16.92 -4.27 -18.77
CA ASP A 98 -16.30 -3.08 -19.36
C ASP A 98 -15.34 -3.52 -20.48
N PHE A 99 -15.62 -3.07 -21.71
CA PHE A 99 -14.83 -3.36 -22.90
C PHE A 99 -13.84 -2.23 -23.22
N ASP A 100 -13.81 -1.18 -22.40
CA ASP A 100 -12.86 -0.09 -22.55
C ASP A 100 -11.48 -0.48 -22.02
N ARG A 101 -10.46 -0.08 -22.77
CA ARG A 101 -9.06 -0.34 -22.49
C ARG A 101 -8.26 0.96 -22.66
N PRO A 102 -7.55 1.44 -21.63
CA PRO A 102 -6.63 2.56 -21.79
C PRO A 102 -5.46 2.13 -22.68
N VAL A 103 -5.03 3.05 -23.55
CA VAL A 103 -3.90 2.89 -24.45
C VAL A 103 -2.83 3.88 -24.06
N TYR A 104 -1.66 3.36 -23.72
CA TYR A 104 -0.47 4.11 -23.40
C TYR A 104 0.54 4.00 -24.54
N ASN A 105 1.30 5.07 -24.76
CA ASN A 105 2.54 5.02 -25.51
C ASN A 105 3.68 5.26 -24.53
N ARG A 106 4.41 4.18 -24.20
CA ARG A 106 5.33 4.15 -23.06
C ARG A 106 4.56 4.43 -21.75
N ASN A 107 4.56 5.66 -21.29
CA ASN A 107 3.88 6.13 -20.09
C ASN A 107 2.90 7.29 -20.33
N ASP A 108 2.76 7.73 -21.58
CA ASP A 108 1.81 8.77 -21.96
C ASP A 108 0.47 8.15 -22.31
N TYR A 109 -0.57 8.52 -21.57
CA TYR A 109 -1.93 8.16 -21.94
C TYR A 109 -2.29 8.78 -23.29
N VAL A 110 -2.68 7.92 -24.23
CA VAL A 110 -3.05 8.32 -25.59
C VAL A 110 -4.55 8.48 -25.71
N ARG A 111 -5.29 7.43 -25.34
CA ARG A 111 -6.76 7.37 -25.44
C ARG A 111 -7.31 6.15 -24.72
N THR A 112 -8.62 6.09 -24.58
CA THR A 112 -9.35 4.84 -24.31
C THR A 112 -9.86 4.26 -25.63
N THR A 113 -9.80 2.94 -25.78
CA THR A 113 -10.35 2.21 -26.93
C THR A 113 -11.27 1.10 -26.45
N THR A 114 -12.33 0.81 -27.19
CA THR A 114 -13.16 -0.37 -26.93
C THR A 114 -12.59 -1.57 -27.66
N VAL A 115 -12.43 -2.71 -26.98
CA VAL A 115 -11.96 -3.98 -27.52
C VAL A 115 -13.08 -5.04 -27.48
N ASN A 116 -12.84 -6.24 -28.01
CA ASN A 116 -13.85 -7.31 -28.10
C ASN A 116 -13.84 -8.29 -26.90
N HIS A 117 -13.19 -7.91 -25.80
CA HIS A 117 -13.06 -8.67 -24.57
C HIS A 117 -13.10 -7.75 -23.35
N ASP A 118 -13.50 -8.25 -22.19
CA ASP A 118 -13.61 -7.51 -20.92
C ASP A 118 -12.55 -7.94 -19.89
N THR A 119 -11.42 -8.45 -20.39
CA THR A 119 -10.35 -9.01 -19.54
C THR A 119 -9.36 -7.96 -19.05
N SER A 120 -9.51 -6.69 -19.44
CA SER A 120 -8.74 -5.59 -18.84
C SER A 120 -8.97 -5.58 -17.32
N PHE A 121 -7.89 -5.57 -16.53
CA PHE A 121 -7.95 -5.58 -15.06
C PHE A 121 -8.68 -6.78 -14.45
N LYS A 122 -8.80 -7.89 -15.18
CA LYS A 122 -9.30 -9.13 -14.60
C LYS A 122 -8.37 -9.59 -13.48
N ASN A 123 -8.93 -9.86 -12.32
CA ASN A 123 -8.18 -10.25 -11.14
C ASN A 123 -8.76 -11.47 -10.39
N ILE A 124 -7.93 -12.05 -9.53
CA ILE A 124 -8.31 -12.98 -8.46
C ILE A 124 -8.11 -12.26 -7.12
N VAL A 125 -9.17 -12.16 -6.32
CA VAL A 125 -9.08 -11.60 -4.97
C VAL A 125 -8.55 -12.65 -4.00
N ILE A 126 -7.49 -12.30 -3.26
CA ILE A 126 -6.82 -13.19 -2.30
C ILE A 126 -6.71 -12.48 -0.95
N ASP A 127 -7.42 -12.98 0.05
CA ASP A 127 -7.29 -12.52 1.43
C ASP A 127 -6.09 -13.19 2.12
N SER A 128 -5.28 -12.40 2.83
CA SER A 128 -4.12 -12.89 3.56
C SER A 128 -3.84 -12.04 4.80
N PHE A 129 -2.69 -12.27 5.43
CA PHE A 129 -2.23 -11.52 6.59
C PHE A 129 -0.75 -11.17 6.46
N LEU A 130 -0.40 -9.96 6.89
CA LEU A 130 0.97 -9.57 7.20
C LEU A 130 1.20 -9.65 8.71
N VAL A 131 2.35 -10.18 9.09
CA VAL A 131 2.74 -10.33 10.50
C VAL A 131 3.65 -9.17 10.88
N PHE A 132 3.12 -8.23 11.65
CA PHE A 132 3.89 -7.11 12.16
C PHE A 132 4.49 -7.47 13.52
N ASN A 133 5.73 -7.07 13.75
CA ASN A 133 6.47 -7.33 14.97
C ASN A 133 6.45 -6.09 15.87
N HIS A 134 6.29 -6.28 17.16
CA HIS A 134 6.39 -5.20 18.14
C HIS A 134 7.82 -4.67 18.21
N ARG A 135 7.97 -3.34 18.16
CA ARG A 135 9.27 -2.64 18.27
C ARG A 135 9.42 -1.87 19.58
N GLY A 136 8.46 -2.00 20.49
CA GLY A 136 8.39 -1.25 21.75
C GLY A 136 7.45 -0.05 21.67
N ASN A 137 7.04 0.47 22.83
CA ASN A 137 6.17 1.65 22.96
C ASN A 137 4.87 1.58 22.12
N GLY A 138 4.32 0.38 21.95
CA GLY A 138 3.10 0.15 21.15
C GLY A 138 3.28 0.26 19.62
N VAL A 139 4.51 0.42 19.13
CA VAL A 139 4.81 0.50 17.69
C VAL A 139 5.00 -0.89 17.10
N TYR A 140 4.41 -1.12 15.92
CA TYR A 140 4.49 -2.36 15.17
C TYR A 140 5.08 -2.10 13.79
N GLU A 141 5.92 -3.03 13.33
CA GLU A 141 6.65 -2.89 12.07
C GLU A 141 6.55 -4.16 11.23
N TYR A 142 6.35 -3.97 9.93
CA TYR A 142 6.54 -4.99 8.90
C TYR A 142 7.67 -4.54 7.97
N VAL A 143 8.66 -5.40 7.76
CA VAL A 143 9.76 -5.16 6.81
C VAL A 143 9.97 -6.42 6.00
N ASN A 144 9.95 -6.28 4.67
CA ASN A 144 10.33 -7.33 3.76
C ASN A 144 10.99 -6.72 2.52
N ASN A 145 12.28 -6.99 2.32
CA ASN A 145 13.05 -6.49 1.19
C ASN A 145 12.90 -7.36 -0.08
N SER A 146 12.05 -8.38 -0.04
CA SER A 146 11.74 -9.28 -1.17
C SER A 146 10.25 -9.65 -1.10
N PHE A 147 9.41 -8.64 -1.31
CA PHE A 147 7.97 -8.74 -1.11
C PHE A 147 7.25 -9.23 -2.37
N PHE A 148 7.22 -10.55 -2.56
CA PHE A 148 6.47 -11.23 -3.62
C PHE A 148 5.45 -12.20 -3.03
N PRO A 149 4.43 -11.70 -2.31
CA PRO A 149 3.55 -12.52 -1.48
C PRO A 149 2.66 -13.49 -2.28
N LEU A 150 2.49 -13.24 -3.59
CA LEU A 150 1.63 -14.03 -4.47
C LEU A 150 2.42 -14.93 -5.44
N ASP A 151 3.72 -15.14 -5.19
CA ASP A 151 4.51 -16.08 -6.00
C ASP A 151 3.83 -17.46 -6.06
N ASN A 152 3.61 -17.95 -7.28
CA ASN A 152 2.93 -19.21 -7.60
C ASN A 152 1.48 -19.32 -7.10
N GLN A 153 0.83 -18.20 -6.74
CA GLN A 153 -0.58 -18.11 -6.39
C GLN A 153 -1.38 -17.38 -7.47
N GLY A 154 -2.71 -17.50 -7.42
CA GLY A 154 -3.60 -16.85 -8.38
C GLY A 154 -3.28 -17.24 -9.83
N PHE A 155 -2.92 -16.27 -10.67
CA PHE A 155 -2.47 -16.49 -12.05
C PHE A 155 -1.00 -16.97 -12.15
N GLY A 156 -0.26 -16.94 -11.04
CA GLY A 156 1.13 -17.34 -10.93
C GLY A 156 2.08 -16.28 -11.46
N ASN A 157 3.34 -16.67 -11.73
CA ASN A 157 4.39 -15.72 -12.11
C ASN A 157 4.40 -15.42 -13.63
N GLU A 158 3.56 -16.10 -14.42
CA GLU A 158 3.39 -15.88 -15.87
C GLU A 158 4.69 -15.75 -16.69
N ASN A 159 5.63 -16.66 -16.43
CA ASN A 159 6.97 -16.73 -17.06
C ASN A 159 7.98 -15.67 -16.60
N LEU A 160 7.64 -14.89 -15.58
CA LEU A 160 8.56 -14.00 -14.86
C LEU A 160 9.15 -14.72 -13.64
N SER A 161 10.16 -14.12 -13.01
CA SER A 161 10.77 -14.67 -11.79
C SER A 161 9.83 -14.62 -10.58
N HIS A 162 9.01 -13.57 -10.50
CA HIS A 162 8.04 -13.33 -9.45
C HIS A 162 6.69 -12.94 -10.03
N ASN A 163 5.65 -13.00 -9.22
CA ASN A 163 4.40 -12.33 -9.52
C ASN A 163 4.51 -10.83 -9.17
N TYR A 164 4.57 -9.99 -10.20
CA TYR A 164 4.64 -8.52 -10.07
C TYR A 164 3.28 -7.84 -10.29
N SER A 165 2.27 -8.56 -10.80
CA SER A 165 1.00 -7.96 -11.21
C SER A 165 -0.05 -8.05 -10.11
N PHE A 166 0.11 -7.29 -9.03
CA PHE A 166 -0.90 -7.23 -7.99
C PHE A 166 -1.03 -5.85 -7.35
N THR A 167 -2.19 -5.60 -6.75
CA THR A 167 -2.34 -4.53 -5.76
C THR A 167 -2.63 -5.14 -4.40
N MET A 168 -2.35 -4.40 -3.33
CA MET A 168 -2.67 -4.78 -1.96
C MET A 168 -3.34 -3.62 -1.24
N GLU A 169 -4.38 -3.93 -0.48
CA GLU A 169 -4.96 -2.99 0.49
C GLU A 169 -4.86 -3.51 1.92
N LEU A 170 -4.68 -2.56 2.84
CA LEU A 170 -4.60 -2.78 4.27
C LEU A 170 -5.39 -1.67 4.96
N HIS A 171 -6.43 -2.06 5.71
CA HIS A 171 -7.24 -1.13 6.49
C HIS A 171 -6.97 -1.36 7.98
N ARG A 172 -6.66 -0.29 8.71
CA ARG A 172 -6.41 -0.37 10.15
C ARG A 172 -6.87 0.89 10.87
N GLU A 173 -7.65 0.70 11.92
CA GLU A 173 -7.95 1.75 12.89
C GLU A 173 -6.84 1.80 13.96
N PHE A 174 -6.51 3.02 14.37
CA PHE A 174 -5.54 3.28 15.42
C PHE A 174 -5.97 4.50 16.24
N ILE A 175 -5.50 4.58 17.48
CA ILE A 175 -5.69 5.77 18.32
C ILE A 175 -4.62 6.78 17.92
N LYS A 176 -5.06 7.92 17.40
CA LYS A 176 -4.17 9.04 17.10
C LYS A 176 -3.68 9.66 18.40
N THR A 177 -2.38 9.75 18.56
CA THR A 177 -1.71 10.43 19.68
C THR A 177 -0.82 11.55 19.15
N ASP A 178 -0.61 12.57 19.98
CA ASP A 178 0.26 13.68 19.60
C ASP A 178 1.69 13.18 19.34
N GLY A 179 2.26 13.56 18.19
CA GLY A 179 3.58 13.13 17.75
C GLY A 179 3.64 11.75 17.06
N LEU A 180 2.51 11.05 16.91
CA LEU A 180 2.46 9.78 16.18
C LEU A 180 2.93 9.99 14.74
N THR A 181 3.95 9.23 14.35
CA THR A 181 4.53 9.26 13.00
C THR A 181 4.41 7.88 12.38
N PHE A 182 4.06 7.84 11.11
CA PHE A 182 4.11 6.63 10.29
C PHE A 182 5.17 6.81 9.21
N SER A 183 5.92 5.75 8.95
CA SER A 183 6.86 5.68 7.83
C SER A 183 6.42 4.55 6.93
N PHE A 184 6.32 4.86 5.64
CA PHE A 184 5.96 3.89 4.62
C PHE A 184 7.01 3.98 3.52
N THR A 185 7.48 2.81 3.10
CA THR A 185 8.36 2.63 1.95
C THR A 185 7.81 1.47 1.17
N GLY A 186 7.73 1.62 -0.15
CA GLY A 186 7.36 0.56 -1.06
C GLY A 186 8.07 0.78 -2.39
N ASP A 187 8.07 -0.28 -3.17
CA ASP A 187 8.64 -0.37 -4.51
C ASP A 187 7.65 -1.27 -5.28
N ASP A 188 6.88 -0.77 -6.25
CA ASP A 188 6.95 0.56 -6.89
C ASP A 188 6.08 1.66 -6.22
N ASP A 189 4.76 1.47 -6.04
CA ASP A 189 3.83 2.55 -5.63
C ASP A 189 3.21 2.37 -4.22
N VAL A 190 3.08 3.47 -3.46
CA VAL A 190 2.40 3.50 -2.15
C VAL A 190 1.52 4.75 -2.01
N TRP A 191 0.25 4.53 -1.64
CA TRP A 191 -0.68 5.57 -1.20
C TRP A 191 -1.21 5.24 0.19
N VAL A 192 -1.25 6.24 1.07
CA VAL A 192 -1.71 6.08 2.45
C VAL A 192 -2.76 7.12 2.74
N PHE A 193 -3.92 6.66 3.20
CA PHE A 193 -5.01 7.55 3.58
C PHE A 193 -5.17 7.54 5.09
N ILE A 194 -5.06 8.70 5.73
CA ILE A 194 -5.33 8.88 7.16
C ILE A 194 -6.58 9.74 7.29
N ASP A 195 -7.59 9.25 8.01
CA ASP A 195 -8.91 9.89 8.13
C ASP A 195 -9.52 10.24 6.75
N GLY A 196 -9.36 9.32 5.78
CA GLY A 196 -9.90 9.43 4.43
C GLY A 196 -9.17 10.44 3.52
N ARG A 197 -7.98 10.91 3.92
CA ARG A 197 -7.16 11.86 3.15
C ARG A 197 -5.77 11.32 2.86
N LEU A 198 -5.34 11.50 1.61
CA LEU A 198 -3.99 11.18 1.14
C LEU A 198 -2.92 12.04 1.84
#